data_AF-A0A7K2VU74-F1
#
_entry.id   AF-A0A7K2VU74-F1
#
_cell.length_a   1.000
_cell.length_b   1.000
_cell.length_c   1.000
_cell.angle_alpha   90.00
_cell.angle_beta   90.00
_cell.angle_gamma   90.00
#
_symmetry.space_group_name_H-M   'P 1'
#
loop_
_entity.id
_entity.type
_entity.pdbx_description
1 polymer ?
#
loop_
_entity_poly.entity_id
_entity_poly.type
_entity_poly.pdbx_seq_one_letter_code
_entity_poly.pdbx_strand_id
1 'polypeptide(L)'
;MEPVAALDRIAFLLERSLAPTYRVRAFRTAARVLKDLPEDEIARRVSAGTLQTLKGIGPKTAKVVEEAVAGDTPTYLRSLEEDAGGPLTADGGEELRALLRGDCHTHSDWSDGGSPIEEMGWAAAELGHEWTALTDHSPRLTVARGLSPERL
;
A
#
# COMPACT_ATOMS: atom_id res chain seq x y z
N MET A 1 -0.19 -15.19 8.28
CA MET A 1 0.24 -14.18 7.28
C MET A 1 1.18 -13.21 7.96
N GLU A 2 2.18 -12.65 7.28
CA GLU A 2 3.08 -11.68 7.91
C GLU A 2 2.34 -10.32 8.14
N PRO A 3 2.42 -9.70 9.34
CA PRO A 3 1.66 -8.49 9.67
C PRO A 3 1.88 -7.27 8.75
N VAL A 4 3.11 -7.00 8.34
CA VAL A 4 3.44 -5.91 7.42
C VAL A 4 2.79 -6.15 6.06
N ALA A 5 2.89 -7.36 5.51
CA ALA A 5 2.26 -7.74 4.26
C ALA A 5 0.73 -7.60 4.32
N ALA A 6 0.11 -7.94 5.46
CA ALA A 6 -1.33 -7.74 5.65
C ALA A 6 -1.71 -6.24 5.61
N LEU A 7 -0.95 -5.37 6.28
CA LEU A 7 -1.19 -3.94 6.30
C LEU A 7 -0.97 -3.29 4.91
N ASP A 8 0.09 -3.68 4.21
CA ASP A 8 0.39 -3.20 2.86
C ASP A 8 -0.72 -3.64 1.88
N ARG A 9 -1.17 -4.89 1.95
CA ARG A 9 -2.28 -5.39 1.13
C ARG A 9 -3.59 -4.64 1.40
N ILE A 10 -3.91 -4.35 2.66
CA ILE A 10 -5.07 -3.54 3.02
C ILE A 10 -4.95 -2.11 2.44
N ALA A 11 -3.78 -1.48 2.56
CA ALA A 11 -3.56 -0.14 2.01
C ALA A 11 -3.79 -0.13 0.49
N PHE A 12 -3.26 -1.12 -0.22
CA PHE A 12 -3.48 -1.30 -1.65
C PHE A 12 -4.96 -1.44 -2.01
N LEU A 13 -5.71 -2.32 -1.31
CA LEU A 13 -7.13 -2.52 -1.60
C LEU A 13 -7.97 -1.27 -1.32
N LEU A 14 -7.63 -0.51 -0.27
CA LEU A 14 -8.28 0.77 0.02
C LEU A 14 -8.00 1.82 -1.06
N GLU A 15 -6.77 1.90 -1.56
CA GLU A 15 -6.42 2.81 -2.66
C GLU A 15 -7.15 2.41 -3.95
N ARG A 16 -7.14 1.11 -4.28
CA ARG A 16 -7.86 0.54 -5.42
C ARG A 16 -9.36 0.81 -5.37
N SER A 17 -9.96 0.81 -4.18
CA SER A 17 -11.38 1.10 -3.99
C SER A 17 -11.69 2.60 -3.84
N LEU A 18 -10.73 3.49 -4.13
CA LEU A 18 -10.85 4.95 -3.98
C LEU A 18 -11.28 5.39 -2.57
N ALA A 19 -10.83 4.68 -1.53
CA ALA A 19 -11.10 5.05 -0.15
C ALA A 19 -10.44 6.41 0.20
N PRO A 20 -10.95 7.12 1.22
CA PRO A 20 -10.35 8.38 1.66
C PRO A 20 -8.85 8.25 1.95
N THR A 21 -8.03 9.17 1.41
CA THR A 21 -6.55 9.14 1.50
C THR A 21 -6.03 8.98 2.93
N TYR A 22 -6.68 9.59 3.93
CA TYR A 22 -6.26 9.46 5.33
C TYR A 22 -6.35 8.01 5.85
N ARG A 23 -7.28 7.20 5.33
CA ARG A 23 -7.40 5.78 5.68
C ARG A 23 -6.24 4.99 5.10
N VAL A 24 -5.96 5.16 3.81
CA VAL A 24 -4.82 4.52 3.13
C VAL A 24 -3.52 4.84 3.88
N ARG A 25 -3.30 6.13 4.19
CA ARG A 25 -2.13 6.60 4.95
C ARG A 25 -2.01 5.98 6.34
N ALA A 26 -3.12 5.69 7.02
CA ALA A 26 -3.08 5.06 8.34
C ALA A 26 -2.50 3.64 8.27
N PHE A 27 -2.88 2.85 7.26
CA PHE A 27 -2.34 1.50 7.05
C PHE A 27 -0.89 1.52 6.57
N ARG A 28 -0.53 2.40 5.61
CA ARG A 28 0.87 2.63 5.19
C ARG A 28 1.76 3.03 6.36
N THR A 29 1.28 3.94 7.22
CA THR A 29 2.02 4.38 8.40
C THR A 29 2.24 3.23 9.38
N ALA A 30 1.20 2.42 9.62
CA ALA A 30 1.32 1.26 10.49
C ALA A 30 2.33 0.24 9.94
N ALA A 31 2.27 -0.07 8.64
CA ALA A 31 3.21 -0.98 8.00
C ALA A 31 4.66 -0.51 8.16
N ARG A 32 4.94 0.78 7.92
CA ARG A 32 6.27 1.37 8.12
C ARG A 32 6.74 1.29 9.57
N VAL A 33 5.87 1.62 10.53
CA VAL A 33 6.20 1.51 11.97
C VAL A 33 6.60 0.08 12.32
N LEU A 34 5.96 -0.93 11.73
CA LEU A 34 6.30 -2.34 11.96
C LEU A 34 7.58 -2.76 11.23
N LYS A 35 7.82 -2.30 10.00
CA LYS A 35 9.07 -2.55 9.24
C LYS A 35 10.32 -2.09 10.00
N ASP A 36 10.20 -1.03 10.79
CA ASP A 36 11.29 -0.48 11.60
C ASP A 36 11.53 -1.25 12.93
N LEU A 37 10.70 -2.23 13.26
CA LEU A 37 10.83 -3.03 14.48
C LEU A 37 11.48 -4.40 14.20
N PRO A 38 12.24 -4.95 15.16
CA PRO A 38 12.62 -6.36 15.14
C PRO A 38 11.39 -7.27 15.11
N GLU A 39 11.47 -8.38 14.39
CA GLU A 39 10.35 -9.32 14.23
C GLU A 39 9.82 -9.88 15.57
N ASP A 40 10.73 -10.13 16.53
CA ASP A 40 10.39 -10.61 17.87
C ASP A 40 9.68 -9.55 18.72
N GLU A 41 9.93 -8.26 18.47
CA GLU A 41 9.31 -7.16 19.19
C GLU A 41 7.82 -7.00 18.85
N ILE A 42 7.42 -7.27 17.60
CA ILE A 42 6.01 -7.23 17.18
C ILE A 42 5.20 -8.25 17.99
N ALA A 43 5.67 -9.50 18.06
CA ALA A 43 5.02 -10.58 18.80
C ALA A 43 4.94 -10.29 20.31
N ARG A 44 6.00 -9.70 20.89
CA ARG A 44 6.01 -9.26 22.29
C ARG A 44 4.96 -8.19 22.57
N ARG A 45 4.85 -7.20 21.69
CA ARG A 45 3.86 -6.11 21.83
C ARG A 45 2.44 -6.58 21.68
N VAL A 46 2.17 -7.53 20.78
CA VAL A 46 0.87 -8.20 20.67
C VAL A 46 0.54 -8.90 21.98
N SER A 47 1.45 -9.73 22.49
CA SER A 47 1.26 -10.48 23.73
C SER A 47 1.06 -9.59 24.95
N ALA A 48 1.74 -8.43 24.98
CA ALA A 48 1.63 -7.44 26.05
C ALA A 48 0.45 -6.46 25.88
N GLY A 49 -0.27 -6.49 24.75
CA GLY A 49 -1.33 -5.53 24.44
C GLY A 49 -0.85 -4.09 24.27
N THR A 50 0.42 -3.87 23.91
CA THR A 50 1.05 -2.54 23.87
C THR A 50 1.25 -1.98 22.46
N LEU A 51 0.73 -2.63 21.41
CA LEU A 51 0.87 -2.15 20.02
C LEU A 51 0.38 -0.71 19.84
N GLN A 52 -0.76 -0.34 20.43
CA GLN A 52 -1.35 1.00 20.30
C GLN A 52 -0.56 2.10 21.02
N THR A 53 0.46 1.75 21.80
CA THR A 53 1.41 2.73 22.35
C THR A 53 2.38 3.27 21.28
N LEU A 54 2.53 2.55 20.17
CA LEU A 54 3.33 2.99 19.04
C LEU A 54 2.60 4.10 18.28
N LYS A 55 3.28 5.25 18.13
CA LYS A 55 2.78 6.35 17.32
C LYS A 55 2.54 5.88 15.89
N GLY A 56 1.32 6.03 15.40
CA GLY A 56 0.91 5.60 14.05
C GLY A 56 0.15 4.27 14.02
N ILE A 57 0.04 3.56 15.16
CA ILE A 57 -0.79 2.37 15.30
C ILE A 57 -2.10 2.75 16.00
N GLY A 58 -3.22 2.64 15.28
CA GLY A 58 -4.56 2.83 15.82
C GLY A 58 -5.27 1.51 16.11
N PRO A 59 -6.47 1.53 16.71
CA PRO A 59 -7.20 0.32 17.08
C PRO A 59 -7.42 -0.65 15.91
N LYS A 60 -7.72 -0.12 14.72
CA LYS A 60 -7.98 -0.93 13.53
C LYS A 60 -6.72 -1.59 12.96
N THR A 61 -5.60 -0.87 12.93
CA THR A 61 -4.33 -1.43 12.44
C THR A 61 -3.74 -2.40 13.47
N ALA A 62 -3.85 -2.10 14.78
CA ALA A 62 -3.48 -3.02 15.85
C ALA A 62 -4.23 -4.36 15.73
N LYS A 63 -5.55 -4.32 15.52
CA LYS A 63 -6.37 -5.54 15.37
C LYS A 63 -5.91 -6.42 14.20
N VAL A 64 -5.56 -5.80 13.07
CA VAL A 64 -5.01 -6.52 11.91
C VAL A 64 -3.69 -7.20 12.25
N VAL A 65 -2.80 -6.50 12.95
CA VAL A 65 -1.50 -7.06 13.38
C VAL A 65 -1.69 -8.23 14.35
N GLU A 66 -2.60 -8.08 15.32
CA GLU A 66 -2.93 -9.14 16.29
C GLU A 66 -3.43 -10.42 15.60
N GLU A 67 -4.37 -10.28 14.64
CA GLU A 67 -4.88 -11.42 13.86
C GLU A 67 -3.79 -12.05 12.99
N ALA A 68 -2.95 -11.24 12.34
CA ALA A 68 -1.85 -11.75 11.51
C ALA A 68 -0.80 -12.53 12.33
N VAL A 69 -0.41 -12.00 13.51
CA VAL A 69 0.51 -12.67 14.45
C VAL A 69 -0.08 -13.98 15.01
N ALA A 70 -1.39 -14.06 15.19
CA ALA A 70 -2.07 -15.29 15.58
C ALA A 70 -2.05 -16.37 14.47
N GLY A 71 -1.56 -16.03 13.28
CA GLY A 71 -1.49 -16.93 12.11
C GLY A 71 -2.71 -16.83 11.20
N ASP A 72 -3.72 -16.03 11.56
CA ASP A 72 -4.94 -15.86 10.78
C ASP A 72 -4.73 -14.91 9.60
N THR A 73 -5.62 -15.01 8.60
CA THR A 73 -5.83 -13.92 7.63
C THR A 73 -6.76 -12.88 8.28
N PRO A 74 -6.32 -11.63 8.48
CA PRO A 74 -7.11 -10.63 9.19
C PRO A 74 -8.51 -10.45 8.61
N THR A 75 -9.50 -10.34 9.48
CA THR A 75 -10.93 -10.28 9.10
C THR A 75 -11.18 -9.07 8.19
N TYR A 76 -10.54 -7.95 8.50
CA TYR A 76 -10.67 -6.74 7.70
C TYR A 76 -10.04 -6.86 6.32
N LEU A 77 -8.91 -7.56 6.20
CA LEU A 77 -8.29 -7.84 4.91
C LEU A 77 -9.22 -8.70 4.05
N ARG A 78 -9.75 -9.78 4.61
CA ARG A 78 -10.66 -10.69 3.90
C ARG A 78 -11.87 -9.98 3.32
N SER A 79 -12.53 -9.12 4.10
CA SER A 79 -13.64 -8.31 3.62
C SER A 79 -13.25 -7.41 2.44
N LEU A 80 -12.08 -6.77 2.51
CA LEU A 80 -11.60 -5.94 1.39
C LEU A 80 -11.22 -6.77 0.16
N GLU A 81 -10.74 -8.00 0.33
CA GLU A 81 -10.45 -8.90 -0.79
C GLU A 81 -11.72 -9.39 -1.47
N GLU A 82 -12.77 -9.67 -0.71
CA GLU A 82 -14.10 -9.99 -1.23
C GLU A 82 -14.70 -8.81 -2.01
N ASP A 83 -14.59 -7.59 -1.47
CA ASP A 83 -15.19 -6.39 -2.07
C ASP A 83 -14.39 -5.81 -3.25
N ALA A 84 -13.05 -5.87 -3.20
CA ALA A 84 -12.16 -5.14 -4.10
C ALA A 84 -10.96 -5.95 -4.62
N GLY A 85 -10.80 -7.21 -4.21
CA GLY A 85 -9.68 -8.07 -4.61
C GLY A 85 -9.83 -8.73 -5.97
N GLY A 86 -11.06 -8.81 -6.49
CA GLY A 86 -11.37 -9.40 -7.79
C GLY A 86 -11.01 -8.53 -9.01
N PRO A 87 -11.21 -9.05 -10.23
CA PRO A 87 -11.06 -8.28 -11.47
C PRO A 87 -11.93 -7.00 -11.48
N LEU A 88 -11.45 -5.95 -12.16
CA LEU A 88 -12.23 -4.69 -12.30
C LEU A 88 -13.35 -4.80 -13.34
N THR A 89 -13.23 -5.74 -14.26
CA THR A 89 -14.21 -6.02 -15.31
C THR A 89 -14.89 -7.36 -15.01
N ALA A 90 -16.19 -7.43 -15.24
CA ALA A 90 -16.94 -8.69 -15.08
C ALA A 90 -16.53 -9.72 -16.15
N ASP A 91 -16.34 -9.25 -17.37
CA ASP A 91 -15.83 -10.03 -18.51
C ASP A 91 -14.97 -9.11 -19.39
N GLY A 92 -13.87 -9.64 -19.91
CA GLY A 92 -13.10 -9.02 -20.99
C GLY A 92 -11.94 -8.15 -20.53
N GLY A 93 -10.96 -8.01 -21.44
CA GLY A 93 -9.73 -7.26 -21.22
C GLY A 93 -8.56 -8.09 -20.70
N GLU A 94 -8.75 -9.37 -20.39
CA GLU A 94 -7.71 -10.27 -19.87
C GLU A 94 -6.60 -10.47 -20.89
N GLU A 95 -6.95 -10.66 -22.16
CA GLU A 95 -5.98 -10.79 -23.25
C GLU A 95 -5.15 -9.51 -23.40
N LEU A 96 -5.80 -8.34 -23.41
CA LEU A 96 -5.11 -7.05 -23.46
C LEU A 96 -4.24 -6.81 -22.23
N ARG A 97 -4.73 -7.17 -21.04
CA ARG A 97 -4.01 -7.05 -19.78
C ARG A 97 -2.77 -7.94 -19.74
N ALA A 98 -2.84 -9.13 -20.33
CA ALA A 98 -1.72 -10.07 -20.45
C ALA A 98 -0.64 -9.58 -21.44
N LEU A 99 -0.99 -8.68 -22.38
CA LEU A 99 -0.03 -8.04 -23.27
C LEU A 99 0.70 -6.85 -22.64
N LEU A 100 0.23 -6.33 -21.50
CA LEU A 100 0.87 -5.21 -20.82
C LEU A 100 2.19 -5.65 -20.18
N ARG A 101 3.27 -4.97 -20.58
CA ARG A 101 4.62 -5.17 -20.02
C ARG A 101 5.01 -4.07 -19.03
N GLY A 102 4.23 -3.00 -18.93
CA GLY A 102 4.56 -1.85 -18.08
C GLY A 102 3.65 -0.65 -18.29
N ASP A 103 3.87 0.38 -17.47
CA ASP A 103 3.11 1.63 -17.47
C ASP A 103 3.95 2.82 -17.95
N CYS A 104 3.45 3.54 -18.94
CA CYS A 104 4.12 4.71 -19.52
C CYS A 104 3.87 6.02 -18.77
N HIS A 105 2.95 6.04 -17.81
CA HIS A 105 2.51 7.27 -17.16
C HIS A 105 2.09 7.02 -15.72
N THR A 106 2.98 7.37 -14.79
CA THR A 106 2.75 7.27 -13.35
C THR A 106 3.31 8.49 -12.63
N HIS A 107 2.68 8.87 -11.51
CA HIS A 107 3.13 9.95 -10.65
C HIS A 107 3.30 9.39 -9.24
N SER A 108 4.39 9.73 -8.59
CA SER A 108 4.66 9.35 -7.22
C SER A 108 4.23 10.47 -6.26
N ASP A 109 4.36 10.22 -4.97
CA ASP A 109 4.19 11.24 -3.95
C ASP A 109 5.26 12.35 -3.98
N TRP A 110 6.22 12.28 -4.89
CA TRP A 110 7.12 13.39 -5.21
C TRP A 110 6.41 14.50 -5.99
N SER A 111 5.35 14.22 -6.75
CA SER A 111 4.51 15.26 -7.37
C SER A 111 3.06 15.21 -6.90
N ASP A 112 2.11 14.84 -7.75
CA ASP A 112 0.67 14.76 -7.43
C ASP A 112 0.15 13.33 -7.31
N GLY A 113 1.04 12.33 -7.35
CA GLY A 113 0.74 10.95 -7.05
C GLY A 113 0.44 10.69 -5.57
N GLY A 114 -0.02 9.46 -5.30
CA GLY A 114 -0.45 9.02 -3.96
C GLY A 114 0.54 8.13 -3.20
N SER A 115 1.57 7.63 -3.88
CA SER A 115 2.37 6.49 -3.42
C SER A 115 3.87 6.74 -3.57
N PRO A 116 4.70 6.28 -2.61
CA PRO A 116 6.15 6.29 -2.76
C PRO A 116 6.62 5.46 -3.96
N ILE A 117 7.74 5.86 -4.57
CA ILE A 117 8.32 5.19 -5.75
C ILE A 117 8.58 3.70 -5.49
N GLU A 118 9.07 3.34 -4.30
CA GLU A 118 9.37 1.95 -3.94
C GLU A 118 8.09 1.09 -3.94
N GLU A 119 7.01 1.58 -3.33
CA GLU A 119 5.71 0.88 -3.35
C GLU A 119 5.15 0.74 -4.77
N MET A 120 5.33 1.76 -5.62
CA MET A 120 4.95 1.69 -7.03
C MET A 120 5.72 0.59 -7.77
N GLY A 121 7.01 0.44 -7.49
CA GLY A 121 7.85 -0.61 -8.06
C GLY A 121 7.39 -2.02 -7.65
N TRP A 122 7.14 -2.23 -6.36
CA TRP A 122 6.62 -3.51 -5.85
C TRP A 122 5.25 -3.85 -6.45
N ALA A 123 4.34 -2.88 -6.51
CA ALA A 123 3.02 -3.08 -7.12
C ALA A 123 3.12 -3.41 -8.62
N ALA A 124 4.00 -2.75 -9.37
CA ALA A 124 4.23 -3.05 -10.78
C ALA A 124 4.76 -4.49 -10.97
N ALA A 125 5.70 -4.93 -10.13
CA ALA A 125 6.23 -6.29 -10.16
C ALA A 125 5.15 -7.34 -9.85
N GLU A 126 4.31 -7.10 -8.83
CA GLU A 126 3.17 -7.96 -8.50
C GLU A 126 2.13 -8.04 -9.64
N LEU A 127 1.97 -6.96 -10.41
CA LEU A 127 1.14 -6.91 -11.60
C LEU A 127 1.77 -7.64 -12.81
N GLY A 128 3.01 -8.12 -12.71
CA GLY A 128 3.74 -8.76 -13.80
C GLY A 128 4.29 -7.77 -14.83
N HIS A 129 4.39 -6.49 -14.48
CA HIS A 129 5.07 -5.51 -15.33
C HIS A 129 6.59 -5.71 -15.25
N GLU A 130 7.25 -5.66 -16.40
CA GLU A 130 8.70 -5.70 -16.53
C GLU A 130 9.34 -4.33 -16.27
N TRP A 131 8.57 -3.26 -16.46
CA TRP A 131 9.02 -1.88 -16.29
C TRP A 131 7.86 -0.97 -15.88
N THR A 132 8.21 0.18 -15.30
CA THR A 132 7.28 1.29 -15.09
C THR A 132 8.03 2.60 -15.29
N ALA A 133 7.41 3.57 -15.97
CA ALA A 133 7.98 4.88 -16.18
C ALA A 133 7.53 5.81 -15.04
N LEU A 134 8.50 6.37 -14.31
CA LEU A 134 8.25 7.47 -13.38
C LEU A 134 8.14 8.77 -14.17
N THR A 135 6.94 9.36 -14.20
CA THR A 135 6.62 10.54 -15.02
C THR A 135 6.15 11.72 -14.18
N ASP A 136 6.74 11.90 -12.99
CA ASP A 136 6.44 13.01 -12.09
C ASP A 136 6.54 14.37 -12.78
N HIS A 137 5.70 15.30 -12.34
CA HIS A 137 5.57 16.58 -13.00
C HIS A 137 6.82 17.47 -12.89
N SER A 138 7.12 18.17 -13.99
CA SER A 138 8.11 19.25 -13.99
C SER A 138 7.64 20.44 -13.14
N PRO A 139 8.54 21.32 -12.66
CA PRO A 139 8.19 22.38 -11.72
C PRO A 139 7.31 23.48 -12.35
N ARG A 140 7.13 23.47 -13.68
CA ARG A 140 6.26 24.43 -14.40
C ARG A 140 4.78 24.18 -14.19
N LEU A 141 4.37 22.98 -13.78
CA LEU A 141 2.98 22.67 -13.46
C LEU A 141 2.71 22.91 -11.96
N THR A 142 2.33 24.14 -11.63
CA THR A 142 2.21 24.61 -10.24
C THR A 142 1.14 23.86 -9.43
N VAL A 143 0.05 23.44 -10.07
CA VAL A 143 -1.05 22.70 -9.40
C VAL A 143 -0.59 21.32 -8.92
N ALA A 144 0.34 20.69 -9.63
CA ALA A 144 0.82 19.34 -9.34
C ALA A 144 2.07 19.31 -8.43
N ARG A 145 2.51 20.47 -7.91
CA ARG A 145 3.72 20.58 -7.07
C ARG A 145 4.95 19.89 -7.67
N GLY A 146 5.15 20.08 -8.97
CA GLY A 146 6.22 19.42 -9.71
C GLY A 146 7.62 19.60 -9.12
N LEU A 147 8.51 18.69 -9.48
CA LEU A 147 9.86 18.55 -8.92
C LEU A 147 10.76 19.71 -9.33
N SER A 148 11.39 20.38 -8.37
CA SER A 148 12.47 21.32 -8.65
C SER A 148 13.78 20.57 -8.90
N PRO A 149 14.82 21.19 -9.49
CA PRO A 149 16.12 20.56 -9.67
C PRO A 149 16.72 19.99 -8.38
N GLU A 150 16.43 20.60 -7.23
CA GLU A 150 16.93 20.16 -5.91
C GLU A 150 16.20 18.94 -5.35
N ARG A 151 15.06 18.56 -5.94
CA ARG A 151 14.23 17.42 -5.52
C ARG A 151 14.39 16.19 -6.42
N LEU A 152 15.25 16.27 -7.44
CA LEU A 152 15.65 15.18 -8.35
C LEU A 152 16.95 14.54 -7.86
#